data_AF-A0A6N7JNP5-F1
#
_entry.id   AF-A0A6N7JNP5-F1
#
_cell.length_a   1.000
_cell.length_b   1.000
_cell.length_c   1.000
_cell.angle_alpha   90.00
_cell.angle_beta   90.00
_cell.angle_gamma   90.00
#
_symmetry.space_group_name_H-M   'P 1'
#
loop_
_entity.id
_entity.type
_entity.pdbx_description
1 polymer ?
#
loop_
_entity_poly.entity_id
_entity_poly.type
_entity_poly.pdbx_seq_one_letter_code
_entity_poly.pdbx_strand_id
1 'polypeptide(L)'
;MPDIQKISIAVTSDQLAAMREAVETGDYATTSEVVREAVRDWQMKRAQRQEEQARLRHAWNEGKASGGTAAFDIERTITAAKARWR
;
A
#
# COMPACT_ATOMS: atom_id res chain seq x y z
N MET A 1 -6.12 9.98 -27.19
CA MET A 1 -5.88 8.64 -26.61
C MET A 1 -4.53 8.68 -25.92
N PRO A 2 -4.37 8.16 -24.69
CA PRO A 2 -3.05 8.05 -24.09
C PRO A 2 -2.14 7.22 -25.00
N ASP A 3 -0.86 7.57 -25.07
CA ASP A 3 0.13 6.84 -25.86
C ASP A 3 0.28 5.41 -25.31
N ILE A 4 0.11 4.39 -26.17
CA ILE A 4 0.23 2.98 -25.79
C ILE A 4 1.54 2.46 -26.35
N GLN A 5 2.48 2.17 -25.44
CA GLN A 5 3.75 1.56 -25.80
C GLN A 5 3.72 0.06 -25.56
N LYS A 6 4.13 -0.72 -26.57
CA LYS A 6 4.24 -2.18 -26.46
C LYS A 6 5.59 -2.54 -25.87
N ILE A 7 5.56 -3.36 -24.83
CA ILE A 7 6.76 -3.92 -24.19
C ILE A 7 6.66 -5.45 -24.21
N SER A 8 7.80 -6.11 -24.35
CA SER A 8 7.90 -7.56 -24.16
C SER A 8 8.22 -7.83 -22.69
N ILE A 9 7.39 -8.64 -22.02
CA ILE A 9 7.57 -9.03 -20.63
C ILE A 9 7.59 -10.55 -20.53
N ALA A 10 8.38 -11.07 -19.59
CA ALA A 10 8.31 -12.46 -19.20
C ALA A 10 7.25 -12.60 -18.10
N VAL A 11 6.34 -13.56 -18.28
CA VAL A 11 5.35 -13.99 -17.28
C VAL A 11 5.49 -15.49 -17.07
N THR A 12 5.03 -16.00 -15.94
CA THR A 12 5.00 -17.45 -15.71
C THR A 12 3.96 -18.12 -16.61
N SER A 13 4.09 -19.43 -16.84
CA SER A 13 3.08 -20.24 -17.54
C SER A 13 1.69 -20.07 -16.91
N ASP A 14 1.64 -20.07 -15.59
CA ASP A 14 0.40 -20.04 -14.83
C ASP A 14 -0.27 -18.66 -14.92
N GLN A 15 0.53 -17.58 -14.91
CA GLN A 15 0.02 -16.24 -15.15
C GLN A 15 -0.56 -16.12 -16.57
N LEU A 16 0.14 -16.65 -17.58
CA LEU A 16 -0.37 -16.64 -18.95
C LEU A 16 -1.66 -17.45 -19.08
N ALA A 17 -1.77 -18.60 -18.42
CA ALA A 17 -2.98 -19.43 -18.42
C ALA A 17 -4.17 -18.67 -17.81
N ALA A 18 -3.98 -18.09 -16.61
CA ALA A 18 -5.02 -17.30 -15.96
C ALA A 18 -5.47 -16.08 -16.80
N MET A 19 -4.52 -15.40 -17.45
CA MET A 19 -4.83 -14.28 -18.34
C MET A 19 -5.61 -14.71 -19.60
N ARG A 20 -5.35 -15.91 -20.12
CA ARG A 20 -6.09 -16.45 -21.27
C ARG A 20 -7.49 -16.87 -20.88
N GLU A 21 -7.64 -17.56 -19.75
CA GLU A 21 -8.93 -17.95 -19.19
C GLU A 21 -9.83 -16.73 -19.00
N ALA A 22 -9.31 -15.66 -18.39
CA ALA A 22 -10.06 -14.41 -18.17
C ALA A 22 -10.48 -13.71 -19.49
N VAL A 23 -9.79 -13.97 -20.61
CA VAL A 23 -10.21 -13.50 -21.93
C VAL A 23 -11.25 -14.45 -22.54
N GLU A 24 -11.08 -15.76 -22.38
CA GLU A 24 -11.99 -16.78 -22.89
C GLU A 24 -13.36 -16.72 -22.20
N THR A 25 -13.42 -16.40 -20.91
CA THR A 25 -14.67 -16.19 -20.15
C THR A 25 -15.35 -14.86 -20.49
N GLY A 26 -14.65 -13.95 -21.17
CA GLY A 26 -15.15 -12.63 -21.53
C GLY A 26 -15.01 -11.58 -20.43
N ASP A 27 -14.31 -11.88 -19.33
CA ASP A 27 -14.03 -10.89 -18.28
C ASP A 27 -13.13 -9.75 -18.79
N TYR A 28 -12.27 -10.04 -19.78
CA TYR A 28 -11.42 -9.08 -20.47
C TYR A 28 -11.43 -9.27 -21.98
N ALA A 29 -11.29 -8.18 -22.74
CA ALA A 29 -11.19 -8.28 -24.20
C ALA A 29 -9.79 -8.76 -24.64
N THR A 30 -8.75 -8.44 -23.87
CA THR A 30 -7.36 -8.83 -24.20
C THR A 30 -6.52 -9.08 -22.96
N THR A 31 -5.48 -9.90 -23.11
CA THR A 31 -4.44 -10.09 -22.07
C THR A 31 -3.75 -8.77 -21.69
N SER A 32 -3.65 -7.81 -22.60
CA SER A 32 -3.08 -6.49 -22.33
C SER A 32 -3.93 -5.65 -21.37
N GLU A 33 -5.25 -5.88 -21.28
CA GLU A 33 -6.10 -5.22 -20.28
C GLU A 33 -5.81 -5.75 -18.88
N VAL A 34 -5.69 -7.08 -18.74
CA VAL A 34 -5.31 -7.72 -17.47
C VAL A 34 -3.98 -7.16 -16.95
N VAL A 35 -2.97 -7.02 -17.83
CA VAL A 35 -1.69 -6.42 -17.43
C VAL A 35 -1.86 -4.97 -16.97
N ARG A 36 -2.64 -4.16 -17.70
CA ARG A 36 -2.85 -2.76 -17.32
C ARG A 36 -3.55 -2.63 -15.98
N GLU A 37 -4.51 -3.50 -15.68
CA GLU A 37 -5.16 -3.55 -14.37
C GLU A 37 -4.17 -3.94 -13.27
N ALA A 38 -3.45 -5.04 -13.43
CA ALA A 38 -2.44 -5.47 -12.47
C ALA A 38 -1.39 -4.39 -12.18
N VAL A 39 -0.98 -3.62 -13.20
CA VAL A 39 -0.06 -2.49 -13.04
C VAL A 39 -0.70 -1.33 -12.27
N ARG A 40 -1.97 -0.99 -12.52
CA ARG A 40 -2.69 0.05 -11.76
C ARG A 40 -2.81 -0.33 -10.28
N ASP A 41 -3.18 -1.57 -10.00
CA ASP A 41 -3.29 -2.08 -8.64
C ASP A 41 -1.95 -2.08 -7.92
N TRP A 42 -0.89 -2.49 -8.62
CA TRP A 42 0.47 -2.40 -8.12
C TRP A 42 0.89 -0.96 -7.81
N GLN A 43 0.57 0.00 -8.67
CA GLN A 43 0.84 1.43 -8.45
C GLN A 43 0.09 1.95 -7.21
N MET A 44 -1.20 1.64 -7.09
CA MET A 44 -2.02 2.02 -5.94
C MET A 44 -1.45 1.46 -4.63
N LYS A 45 -1.13 0.16 -4.60
CA LYS A 45 -0.52 -0.50 -3.44
C LYS A 45 0.83 0.13 -3.07
N ARG A 46 1.61 0.57 -4.07
CA ARG A 46 2.90 1.23 -3.83
C ARG A 46 2.72 2.64 -3.27
N ALA A 47 1.76 3.41 -3.77
CA ALA A 47 1.42 4.73 -3.24
C ALA A 47 1.00 4.64 -1.77
N GLN A 48 0.08 3.73 -1.44
CA GLN A 48 -0.36 3.49 -0.05
C GLN A 48 0.81 3.13 0.87
N ARG A 49 1.74 2.28 0.40
CA ARG A 49 2.95 1.94 1.16
C ARG A 49 3.84 3.16 1.40
N GLN A 50 3.99 4.03 0.40
CA GLN A 50 4.81 5.23 0.52
C GLN A 50 4.20 6.22 1.52
N GLU A 51 2.89 6.42 1.48
CA GLU A 51 2.15 7.24 2.44
C GLU A 51 2.32 6.72 3.87
N GLU A 52 2.15 5.41 4.07
CA GLU A 52 2.33 4.79 5.39
C GLU A 52 3.76 4.95 5.90
N GLN A 53 4.77 4.74 5.05
CA GLN A 53 6.16 4.99 5.42
C GLN A 53 6.45 6.46 5.73
N ALA A 54 5.79 7.40 5.06
CA ALA A 54 5.90 8.82 5.36
C ALA A 54 5.25 9.15 6.72
N ARG A 55 4.07 8.60 6.99
CA ARG A 55 3.35 8.72 8.26
C ARG A 55 4.19 8.22 9.44
N LEU A 56 4.78 7.03 9.32
CA LEU A 56 5.65 6.46 10.35
C LEU A 56 6.91 7.30 10.59
N ARG A 57 7.54 7.79 9.51
CA ARG A 57 8.70 8.69 9.63
C ARG A 57 8.34 10.01 10.30
N HIS A 58 7.17 10.56 9.99
CA HIS A 58 6.67 11.77 10.64
C HIS A 58 6.48 11.54 12.14
N ALA A 59 5.72 10.50 12.54
CA ALA A 59 5.47 10.19 13.94
C ALA A 59 6.76 9.92 14.74
N TRP A 60 7.74 9.26 14.11
CA TRP A 60 9.06 9.06 14.71
C TRP A 60 9.80 10.38 14.96
N ASN A 61 9.82 11.28 13.96
CA ASN A 61 10.49 12.56 14.09
C ASN A 61 9.78 13.47 15.11
N GLU A 62 8.45 13.43 15.15
CA GLU A 62 7.64 14.13 16.15
C GLU A 62 7.98 13.65 17.57
N GLY A 63 8.03 12.33 17.80
CA GLY A 63 8.43 11.78 19.10
C GLY A 63 9.88 12.09 19.48
N LYS A 64 10.80 12.15 18.52
CA LYS A 64 12.18 12.61 18.78
C LYS A 64 12.23 14.10 19.14
N ALA A 65 11.38 14.91 18.52
CA ALA A 65 11.33 16.35 18.74
C ALA A 65 10.51 16.76 19.97
N SER A 66 9.66 15.88 20.52
CA SER A 66 8.80 16.19 21.66
C SER A 66 9.55 16.43 22.97
N GLY A 67 10.86 16.14 23.01
CA GLY A 67 11.72 16.34 24.17
C GLY A 67 11.41 15.38 25.33
N GLY A 68 12.25 15.42 26.37
CA GLY A 68 12.06 14.72 27.64
C GLY A 68 11.93 13.20 27.55
N THR A 69 13.00 12.47 27.88
CA THR A 69 12.86 11.03 28.17
C THR A 69 12.54 10.82 29.64
N ALA A 70 11.56 9.97 29.93
CA ALA A 70 11.23 9.55 31.29
C ALA A 70 11.05 8.03 31.30
N ALA A 71 11.24 7.41 32.46
CA ALA A 71 10.88 6.00 32.64
C ALA A 71 9.38 5.83 32.37
N PHE A 72 9.03 4.80 31.59
CA PHE A 72 7.65 4.50 31.27
C PHE A 72 6.93 3.90 32.48
N ASP A 73 5.82 4.51 32.88
CA ASP A 73 4.94 4.06 33.97
C ASP A 73 3.50 3.95 33.44
N ILE A 74 3.03 2.71 33.35
CA ILE A 74 1.70 2.40 32.80
C ILE A 74 0.57 2.86 33.72
N GLU A 75 0.73 2.74 35.04
CA GLU A 75 -0.31 3.07 36.02
C GLU A 75 -0.55 4.58 36.05
N ARG A 76 0.53 5.36 36.06
CA ARG A 76 0.48 6.82 35.96
C ARG A 76 -0.16 7.25 34.63
N THR A 77 0.19 6.60 33.53
CA THR A 77 -0.34 6.93 32.19
C THR A 77 -1.86 6.70 32.12
N ILE A 78 -2.35 5.55 32.61
CA ILE A 78 -3.78 5.23 32.64
C ILE A 78 -4.54 6.20 33.55
N THR A 79 -3.99 6.52 34.73
CA THR A 79 -4.61 7.45 35.68
C THR A 79 -4.76 8.85 35.07
N ALA A 80 -3.71 9.36 34.41
CA ALA A 80 -3.76 10.64 33.71
C ALA A 80 -4.79 10.65 32.57
N ALA A 81 -4.90 9.56 31.79
CA ALA A 81 -5.88 9.45 30.72
C ALA A 81 -7.33 9.47 31.25
N LYS A 82 -7.63 8.71 32.32
CA LYS A 82 -8.95 8.71 32.96
C LYS A 82 -9.34 10.08 33.52
N ALA A 83 -8.38 10.80 34.12
CA ALA A 83 -8.61 12.14 34.64
C ALA A 83 -8.93 13.17 33.54
N ARG A 84 -8.42 12.96 32.31
CA ARG A 84 -8.64 13.85 31.17
C ARG A 84 -10.01 13.70 30.50
N TRP A 85 -10.67 12.56 30.73
CA TRP A 85 -11.99 12.23 30.17
C TRP A 85 -13.15 12.49 31.14
N ARG A 86 -12.86 12.94 32.35
CA ARG A 86 -13.85 13.27 33.38
C ARG A 86 -14.01 14.78 33.49
#